data_AF-A0A7V4EJG7-F1
#
_entry.id   AF-A0A7V4EJG7-F1
#
_cell.length_a   1.000
_cell.length_b   1.000
_cell.length_c   1.000
_cell.angle_alpha   90.00
_cell.angle_beta   90.00
_cell.angle_gamma   90.00
#
_symmetry.space_group_name_H-M   'P 1'
#
loop_
_entity.id
_entity.type
_entity.pdbx_description
1 polymer ?
#
loop_
_entity_poly.entity_id
_entity_poly.type
_entity_poly.pdbx_seq_one_letter_code
_entity_poly.pdbx_strand_id
1 'polypeptide(L)'
;MPLSVTRSDVKRKCMVASSETTYDSAIDALIAEMLPAIEHSLDPQYLQDTSNAGLQAELRLGALELIAAEFLAQRAREPGFMEEVQVGGVRLGPAWERGRALAEQGSTRLAPYRRALGGAAQALAASRSPRPAPLLTHETLKEV
;
A
#
# COMPACT_ATOMS: atom_id res chain seq x y z
N MET A 1 -9.93 10.92 -0.99
CA MET A 1 -8.88 11.54 -0.15
C MET A 1 -7.79 10.50 0.05
N PRO A 2 -6.49 10.84 0.08
CA PRO A 2 -5.46 9.82 0.34
C PRO A 2 -5.68 9.20 1.72
N LEU A 3 -5.41 7.89 1.83
CA LEU A 3 -5.24 7.20 3.09
C LEU A 3 -4.08 7.86 3.84
N SER A 4 -4.12 7.78 5.17
CA SER A 4 -3.05 8.32 6.01
C SER A 4 -2.49 7.19 6.88
N VAL A 5 -1.21 6.94 6.72
CA VAL A 5 -0.40 6.05 7.57
C VAL A 5 0.76 6.89 8.09
N THR A 6 0.95 6.91 9.40
CA THR A 6 2.00 7.70 10.02
C THR A 6 3.17 6.82 10.45
N ARG A 7 4.35 7.42 10.60
CA ARG A 7 5.52 6.76 11.18
C ARG A 7 5.23 6.16 12.55
N SER A 8 4.52 6.90 13.41
CA SER A 8 4.15 6.44 14.74
C SER A 8 3.21 5.23 14.70
N ASP A 9 2.32 5.15 13.72
CA ASP A 9 1.48 3.97 13.51
C ASP A 9 2.30 2.74 13.14
N VAL A 10 3.26 2.87 12.22
CA VAL A 10 4.16 1.78 11.81
C VAL A 10 4.99 1.31 13.00
N LYS A 11 5.62 2.24 13.75
CA LYS A 11 6.37 1.91 14.96
C LYS A 11 5.52 1.14 15.97
N ARG A 12 4.32 1.66 16.27
CA ARG A 12 3.37 1.02 17.19
C ARG A 12 3.00 -0.39 16.72
N LYS A 13 2.66 -0.56 15.44
CA LYS A 13 2.29 -1.88 14.87
C LYS A 13 3.47 -2.87 14.93
N CYS A 14 4.69 -2.39 14.79
CA CYS A 14 5.91 -3.20 14.83
C CYS A 14 6.52 -3.36 16.24
N MET A 15 5.91 -2.78 17.27
CA MET A 15 6.43 -2.73 18.65
C MET A 15 7.80 -2.04 18.77
N VAL A 16 8.08 -1.06 17.91
CA VAL A 16 9.26 -0.17 18.03
C VAL A 16 8.92 0.95 18.99
N ALA A 17 9.80 1.22 19.95
CA ALA A 17 9.63 2.33 20.91
C ALA A 17 9.51 3.67 20.17
N SER A 18 8.61 4.54 20.62
CA SER A 18 8.38 5.84 19.97
C SER A 18 9.62 6.74 19.98
N SER A 19 10.46 6.60 21.03
CA SER A 19 11.72 7.32 21.20
C SER A 19 12.87 6.83 20.31
N GLU A 20 12.76 5.62 19.73
CA GLU A 20 13.79 5.05 18.87
C GLU A 20 13.72 5.71 17.49
N THR A 21 14.76 6.44 17.08
CA THR A 21 14.76 7.24 15.84
C THR A 21 15.56 6.61 14.71
N THR A 22 16.29 5.50 14.97
CA THR A 22 17.17 4.85 13.98
C THR A 22 16.43 4.49 12.68
N TYR A 23 15.13 4.21 12.75
CA TYR A 23 14.33 3.72 11.62
C TYR A 23 13.42 4.77 10.98
N ASP A 24 13.47 6.02 11.43
CA ASP A 24 12.50 7.04 11.05
C ASP A 24 12.49 7.31 9.54
N SER A 25 13.68 7.52 8.96
CA SER A 25 13.83 7.77 7.53
C SER A 25 13.43 6.57 6.67
N ALA A 26 13.75 5.35 7.13
CA ALA A 26 13.38 4.12 6.43
C ALA A 26 11.85 3.91 6.44
N ILE A 27 11.20 4.15 7.57
CA ILE A 27 9.73 4.06 7.68
C ILE A 27 9.07 5.13 6.80
N ASP A 28 9.57 6.36 6.81
CA ASP A 28 9.02 7.42 5.96
C ASP A 28 9.16 7.10 4.47
N ALA A 29 10.32 6.57 4.06
CA ALA A 29 10.56 6.15 2.68
C ALA A 29 9.60 5.02 2.27
N LEU A 30 9.40 4.02 3.14
CA LEU A 30 8.44 2.94 2.91
C LEU A 30 7.00 3.45 2.78
N ILE A 31 6.58 4.38 3.63
CA ILE A 31 5.25 4.99 3.54
C ILE A 31 5.10 5.73 2.20
N ALA A 32 6.09 6.54 1.84
CA ALA A 32 6.08 7.32 0.59
C ALA A 32 6.08 6.43 -0.66
N GLU A 33 6.75 5.28 -0.61
CA GLU A 33 6.82 4.31 -1.71
C GLU A 33 5.55 3.46 -1.82
N MET A 34 5.12 2.85 -0.72
CA MET A 34 4.09 1.81 -0.75
C MET A 34 2.68 2.38 -0.72
N LEU A 35 2.42 3.47 0.01
CA LEU A 35 1.06 3.97 0.20
C LEU A 35 0.39 4.36 -1.13
N PRO A 36 1.05 5.08 -2.06
CA PRO A 36 0.46 5.38 -3.37
C PRO A 36 0.18 4.12 -4.20
N ALA A 37 1.04 3.10 -4.11
CA ALA A 37 0.83 1.84 -4.83
C ALA A 37 -0.35 1.04 -4.26
N ILE A 38 -0.51 1.04 -2.93
CA ILE A 38 -1.66 0.43 -2.26
C ILE A 38 -2.95 1.14 -2.67
N GLU A 39 -3.00 2.47 -2.59
CA GLU A 39 -4.14 3.26 -3.04
C GLU A 39 -4.49 2.99 -4.51
N HIS A 40 -3.48 2.88 -5.37
CA HIS A 40 -3.69 2.54 -6.76
C HIS A 40 -4.25 1.12 -6.95
N SER A 41 -4.04 0.19 -6.03
CA SER A 41 -4.63 -1.16 -6.14
C SER A 41 -6.12 -1.19 -5.78
N LEU A 42 -6.61 -0.18 -5.08
CA LEU A 42 -7.98 -0.10 -4.57
C LEU A 42 -8.93 0.55 -5.58
N ASP A 43 -10.20 0.15 -5.53
CA ASP A 43 -11.25 0.80 -6.30
C ASP A 43 -11.49 2.22 -5.77
N PRO A 44 -11.40 3.26 -6.64
CA PRO A 44 -11.60 4.64 -6.25
C PRO A 44 -12.91 4.91 -5.49
N GLN A 45 -13.96 4.12 -5.74
CA GLN A 45 -15.25 4.31 -5.06
C GLN A 45 -15.12 4.20 -3.53
N TYR A 46 -14.28 3.27 -3.03
CA TYR A 46 -14.07 3.07 -1.60
C TYR A 46 -13.15 4.14 -0.99
N LEU A 47 -12.20 4.66 -1.78
CA LEU A 47 -11.31 5.76 -1.38
C LEU A 47 -12.04 7.12 -1.33
N GLN A 48 -13.15 7.23 -2.05
CA GLN A 48 -13.98 8.44 -2.13
C GLN A 48 -15.13 8.44 -1.11
N ASP A 49 -15.53 7.28 -0.58
CA ASP A 49 -16.50 7.19 0.53
C ASP A 49 -15.87 7.60 1.87
N THR A 50 -15.59 8.89 2.02
CA THR A 50 -14.95 9.45 3.22
C THR A 50 -15.91 9.63 4.38
N SER A 51 -17.23 9.57 4.14
CA SER A 51 -18.26 9.61 5.18
C SER A 51 -18.34 8.31 5.97
N ASN A 52 -17.95 7.19 5.37
CA ASN A 52 -17.95 5.90 6.03
C ASN A 52 -16.68 5.72 6.87
N ALA A 53 -16.72 6.19 8.12
CA ALA A 53 -15.57 6.13 9.02
C ALA A 53 -15.05 4.70 9.26
N GLY A 54 -15.95 3.69 9.29
CA GLY A 54 -15.59 2.28 9.46
C GLY A 54 -14.77 1.76 8.28
N LEU A 55 -15.23 2.01 7.06
CA LEU A 55 -14.49 1.69 5.84
C LEU A 55 -13.13 2.39 5.80
N GLN A 56 -13.10 3.69 6.09
CA GLN A 56 -11.83 4.44 6.09
C GLN A 56 -10.84 3.89 7.12
N ALA A 57 -11.30 3.48 8.30
CA ALA A 57 -10.46 2.83 9.31
C ALA A 57 -9.95 1.47 8.82
N GLU A 58 -10.79 0.68 8.16
CA GLU A 58 -10.43 -0.62 7.61
C GLU A 58 -9.38 -0.52 6.50
N LEU A 59 -9.54 0.41 5.55
CA LEU A 59 -8.57 0.65 4.49
C LEU A 59 -7.21 1.12 5.05
N ARG A 60 -7.22 2.05 6.00
CA ARG A 60 -6.00 2.54 6.67
C ARG A 60 -5.30 1.41 7.43
N LEU A 61 -6.06 0.57 8.13
CA LEU A 61 -5.52 -0.55 8.88
C LEU A 61 -4.84 -1.58 7.95
N GLY A 62 -5.46 -1.88 6.82
CA GLY A 62 -4.89 -2.81 5.83
C GLY A 62 -3.61 -2.26 5.19
N ALA A 63 -3.60 -0.97 4.85
CA ALA A 63 -2.40 -0.31 4.34
C ALA A 63 -1.25 -0.29 5.38
N LEU A 64 -1.58 0.03 6.64
CA LEU A 64 -0.63 -0.02 7.76
C LEU A 64 -0.05 -1.43 7.95
N GLU A 65 -0.85 -2.47 7.84
CA GLU A 65 -0.41 -3.86 8.00
C GLU A 65 0.57 -4.28 6.90
N LEU A 66 0.34 -3.89 5.65
CA LEU A 66 1.26 -4.15 4.55
C LEU A 66 2.59 -3.39 4.70
N ILE A 67 2.55 -2.11 5.07
CA ILE A 67 3.75 -1.29 5.27
C ILE A 67 4.56 -1.83 6.47
N ALA A 68 3.89 -2.17 7.57
CA ALA A 68 4.53 -2.76 8.74
C ALA A 68 5.17 -4.12 8.44
N ALA A 69 4.52 -4.93 7.60
CA ALA A 69 5.07 -6.21 7.16
C ALA A 69 6.37 -6.04 6.37
N GLU A 70 6.41 -5.11 5.42
CA GLU A 70 7.63 -4.83 4.64
C GLU A 70 8.75 -4.29 5.54
N PHE A 71 8.43 -3.38 6.46
CA PHE A 71 9.41 -2.89 7.42
C PHE A 71 10.04 -4.02 8.25
N LEU A 72 9.23 -4.96 8.78
CA LEU A 72 9.75 -6.13 9.49
C LEU A 72 10.56 -7.07 8.58
N ALA A 73 10.19 -7.20 7.30
CA ALA A 73 10.93 -7.99 6.33
C ALA A 73 12.29 -7.36 5.95
N GLN A 74 12.40 -6.03 5.96
CA GLN A 74 13.68 -5.34 5.82
C GLN A 74 14.55 -5.53 7.06
N ARG A 75 13.96 -5.37 8.26
CA ARG A 75 14.65 -5.63 9.53
C ARG A 75 15.15 -7.06 9.65
N ALA A 76 14.39 -8.04 9.13
CA ALA A 76 14.80 -9.44 9.05
C ALA A 76 16.09 -9.69 8.24
N ARG A 77 16.53 -8.73 7.44
CA ARG A 77 17.81 -8.82 6.71
C ARG A 77 18.98 -8.21 7.47
N GLU A 78 18.73 -7.55 8.60
CA GLU A 78 19.77 -6.94 9.43
C GLU A 78 20.42 -7.98 10.37
N PRO A 79 21.76 -7.97 10.49
CA PRO A 79 22.47 -8.78 11.47
C PRO A 79 21.95 -8.53 12.90
N GLY A 80 21.77 -9.58 13.69
CA GLY A 80 21.27 -9.50 15.08
C GLY A 80 19.75 -9.45 15.23
N PHE A 81 18.97 -9.23 14.17
CA PHE A 81 17.50 -9.20 14.25
C PHE A 81 16.85 -10.59 14.13
N MET A 82 17.54 -11.53 13.49
CA MET A 82 17.07 -12.89 13.22
C MET A 82 17.62 -13.94 14.19
N GLU A 83 18.29 -13.50 15.27
CA GLU A 83 18.88 -14.44 16.23
C GLU A 83 17.78 -15.20 16.98
N GLU A 84 17.61 -16.47 16.63
CA GLU A 84 16.74 -17.39 17.35
C GLU A 84 17.51 -17.91 18.57
N VAL A 85 17.03 -17.57 19.76
CA VAL A 85 17.57 -18.10 21.01
C VAL A 85 16.59 -19.13 21.58
N GLN A 86 17.02 -20.38 21.66
CA GLN A 86 16.29 -21.45 22.33
C GLN A 86 17.02 -21.87 23.61
N VAL A 87 16.39 -21.68 24.77
CA VAL A 87 16.92 -22.12 26.08
C VAL A 87 15.80 -22.79 26.86
N GLY A 88 16.01 -24.03 27.30
CA GLY A 88 15.12 -24.71 28.24
C GLY A 88 13.66 -24.84 27.79
N GLY A 89 13.39 -25.01 26.48
CA GLY A 89 12.04 -25.13 25.94
C GLY A 89 11.34 -23.79 25.62
N VAL A 90 11.95 -22.65 25.97
CA VAL A 90 11.50 -21.33 25.54
C VAL A 90 12.15 -21.00 24.20
N ARG A 91 11.34 -20.74 23.18
CA ARG A 91 11.78 -20.27 21.86
C ARG A 91 11.43 -18.79 21.74
N LEU A 92 12.44 -17.93 21.64
CA LEU A 92 12.25 -16.57 21.14
C LEU A 92 12.10 -16.68 19.62
N GLY A 93 10.85 -16.74 19.19
CA GLY A 93 10.47 -16.91 17.79
C GLY A 93 10.79 -15.67 16.96
N PRO A 94 11.07 -15.84 15.67
CA PRO A 94 11.72 -14.81 14.88
C PRO A 94 10.70 -13.79 14.35
N ALA A 95 11.06 -12.50 14.43
CA ALA A 95 10.17 -11.38 14.11
C ALA A 95 9.63 -11.37 12.66
N TRP A 96 10.20 -12.18 11.75
CA TRP A 96 9.70 -12.34 10.37
C TRP A 96 8.35 -13.07 10.28
N GLU A 97 8.03 -13.96 11.21
CA GLU A 97 6.71 -14.62 11.24
C GLU A 97 5.60 -13.60 11.47
N ARG A 98 5.87 -12.59 12.31
CA ARG A 98 4.96 -11.46 12.53
C ARG A 98 4.81 -10.62 11.27
N GLY A 99 5.91 -10.35 10.55
CA GLY A 99 5.86 -9.64 9.26
C GLY A 99 4.98 -10.37 8.26
N ARG A 100 5.13 -11.69 8.12
CA ARG A 100 4.31 -12.51 7.22
C ARG A 100 2.82 -12.50 7.62
N ALA A 101 2.51 -12.64 8.91
CA ALA A 101 1.14 -12.57 9.39
C ALA A 101 0.49 -11.21 9.12
N LEU A 102 1.23 -10.11 9.30
CA LEU A 102 0.75 -8.76 8.96
C LEU A 102 0.50 -8.60 7.46
N ALA A 103 1.38 -9.15 6.60
CA ALA A 103 1.18 -9.11 5.16
C ALA A 103 -0.11 -9.84 4.73
N GLU A 104 -0.37 -11.01 5.33
CA GLU A 104 -1.58 -11.79 5.08
C GLU A 104 -2.84 -11.08 5.59
N GLN A 105 -2.80 -10.51 6.79
CA GLN A 105 -3.90 -9.74 7.37
C GLN A 105 -4.23 -8.52 6.52
N GLY A 106 -3.23 -7.71 6.17
CA GLY A 106 -3.41 -6.52 5.34
C GLY A 106 -3.92 -6.87 3.95
N SER A 107 -3.39 -7.94 3.34
CA SER A 107 -3.86 -8.43 2.04
C SER A 107 -5.30 -8.89 2.08
N THR A 108 -5.67 -9.68 3.09
CA THR A 108 -7.03 -10.21 3.28
C THR A 108 -8.03 -9.09 3.52
N ARG A 109 -7.66 -8.12 4.38
CA ARG A 109 -8.49 -6.97 4.71
C ARG A 109 -8.75 -6.08 3.49
N LEU A 110 -7.74 -5.87 2.65
CA LEU A 110 -7.88 -5.04 1.45
C LEU A 110 -8.51 -5.77 0.26
N ALA A 111 -8.51 -7.10 0.26
CA ALA A 111 -8.97 -7.91 -0.86
C ALA A 111 -10.37 -7.53 -1.39
N PRO A 112 -11.40 -7.28 -0.55
CA PRO A 112 -12.74 -6.92 -1.02
C PRO A 112 -12.81 -5.59 -1.77
N TYR A 113 -11.84 -4.70 -1.55
CA TYR A 113 -11.84 -3.33 -2.06
C TYR A 113 -10.89 -3.13 -3.25
N ARG A 114 -10.23 -4.19 -3.70
CA ARG A 114 -9.32 -4.14 -4.84
C ARG A 114 -10.11 -3.91 -6.13
N ARG A 115 -9.47 -3.23 -7.08
CA ARG A 115 -10.01 -3.10 -8.43
C ARG A 115 -10.28 -4.49 -9.01
N ALA A 116 -11.44 -4.66 -9.64
CA ALA A 116 -11.67 -5.83 -10.46
C ALA A 116 -10.56 -5.94 -11.52
N LEU A 117 -10.08 -7.15 -11.81
CA LEU A 117 -9.05 -7.41 -12.82
C LEU A 117 -9.37 -6.78 -14.20
N GLY A 118 -10.65 -6.55 -14.51
CA GLY A 118 -11.10 -5.83 -15.72
C GLY A 118 -10.94 -4.30 -15.70
N GLY A 119 -10.75 -3.68 -14.54
CA GLY A 119 -10.58 -2.23 -14.40
C GLY A 119 -9.23 -1.72 -14.90
N ALA A 120 -8.17 -2.54 -14.77
CA ALA A 120 -6.85 -2.23 -15.34
C ALA A 120 -6.90 -2.20 -16.88
N ALA A 121 -7.67 -3.11 -17.50
CA ALA A 121 -7.90 -3.11 -18.94
C ALA A 121 -8.71 -1.90 -19.40
N GLN A 122 -9.70 -1.45 -18.62
CA GLN A 122 -10.48 -0.24 -18.93
C GLN A 122 -9.68 1.05 -18.76
N ALA A 123 -8.81 1.16 -17.75
CA ALA A 123 -7.92 2.32 -17.59
C ALA A 123 -6.90 2.43 -18.75
N LEU A 124 -6.41 1.28 -19.25
CA LEU A 124 -5.56 1.21 -20.43
C LEU A 124 -6.31 1.54 -21.73
N ALA A 125 -7.61 1.21 -21.81
CA ALA A 125 -8.46 1.55 -22.94
C ALA A 125 -8.81 3.06 -22.94
N ALA A 126 -9.08 3.64 -21.77
CA ALA A 126 -9.39 5.06 -21.62
C ALA A 126 -8.18 5.96 -21.94
N SER A 127 -6.96 5.53 -21.63
CA SER A 127 -5.73 6.25 -21.99
C SER A 127 -5.36 6.13 -23.48
N ARG A 128 -6.02 5.23 -24.23
CA ARG A 128 -5.86 5.03 -25.67
C ARG A 128 -6.97 5.69 -26.50
N SER A 129 -7.80 6.55 -25.91
CA SER A 129 -8.85 7.24 -26.65
C SER A 129 -8.26 7.96 -27.88
N PRO A 130 -8.77 7.72 -29.10
CA PRO A 130 -8.18 8.27 -30.31
C PRO A 130 -8.25 9.80 -30.29
N ARG A 131 -7.16 10.44 -30.72
CA ARG A 131 -7.10 11.89 -30.98
C ARG A 131 -8.37 12.30 -31.74
N PRO A 132 -9.10 13.35 -31.32
CA PRO A 132 -10.24 13.83 -32.10
C PRO A 132 -9.72 14.15 -33.51
N ALA A 133 -10.40 13.57 -34.52
CA ALA A 133 -10.09 13.83 -35.92
C ALA A 133 -10.09 15.35 -36.15
N PRO A 134 -9.12 15.90 -36.89
CA PRO A 134 -9.11 17.33 -37.17
C PRO A 134 -10.44 17.69 -37.84
N LEU A 135 -11.15 18.66 -37.27
CA LEU A 135 -12.33 19.24 -37.88
C LEU A 135 -11.91 19.82 -39.23
N LEU A 136 -12.33 19.17 -40.32
CA LEU A 136 -12.19 19.71 -41.66
C LEU A 136 -12.99 21.01 -41.72
N THR A 137 -12.29 22.13 -41.62
CA THR A 137 -12.87 23.45 -41.88
C THR A 137 -13.13 23.58 -43.38
N HIS A 138 -14.15 24.37 -43.74
CA HIS A 138 -14.66 24.57 -45.10
C HIS A 138 -13.62 25.04 -46.16
N GLU A 139 -12.35 25.22 -45.81
CA GLU A 139 -11.28 25.56 -46.76
C GLU A 139 -10.70 24.36 -47.54
N THR A 140 -10.97 23.12 -47.14
CA THR A 140 -10.39 21.92 -47.79
C THR A 140 -11.21 21.34 -48.96
N LEU A 141 -12.33 21.98 -49.34
CA LEU A 141 -13.25 21.51 -50.39
C LEU A 141 -13.04 22.15 -51.78
N LYS A 142 -11.94 22.89 -52.00
CA LYS A 142 -11.71 23.61 -53.26
C LYS A 142 -10.76 22.96 -54.28
N GLU A 143 -10.30 21.73 -54.02
CA GLU A 143 -9.52 20.97 -55.01
C GLU A 143 -10.19 19.62 -55.30
N VAL A 144 -11.28 19.67 -56.05
CA VAL A 144 -11.81 18.56 -56.88
C VAL A 144 -12.27 19.13 -58.21
#